data_AF-A0A955HCM5-F1
#
_entry.id   AF-A0A955HCM5-F1
#
_cell.length_a   1.000
_cell.length_b   1.000
_cell.length_c   1.000
_cell.angle_alpha   90.00
_cell.angle_beta   90.00
_cell.angle_gamma   90.00
#
_symmetry.space_group_name_H-M   'P 1'
#
loop_
_entity.id
_entity.type
_entity.pdbx_description
1 polymer ?
#
loop_
_entity_poly.entity_id
_entity_poly.type
_entity_poly.pdbx_seq_one_letter_code
_entity_poly.pdbx_strand_id
1 'polypeptide(L)'
;MGEFPKVSYEPSEKKRFEISKDEYSRERLETIKTFYEKMQHSFGIPMGVALSGSLAKGKELDAEKKDASDVDFTFYIDFDEYKQKYIENLGRNKDFLDFESRRLDGVCHNSSDRKLLDESVQKLRNKEDLSLDEKEFLEKRLQNFNMDQFLFFLTVWHGYADFSDSEGISQDFSFRGKSRYPIERMNHLLRIKDVQVWPIQFEGEFSIKSQVERVKKLRENIGDVEDNQREYAVGRLDQERYGIARIFWLDIGGGMKLYRQAFIRELLLLPSEEGEKLWNVVNESVRIRERDNAIPEHMEKQFPKTLQEAARYYSI
;
A
#
# COMPACT_ATOMS: atom_id res chain seq x y z
N MET A 1 4.81 3.09 -25.64
CA MET A 1 4.46 1.66 -25.53
C MET A 1 3.01 1.48 -25.98
N GLY A 2 2.69 0.43 -26.73
CA GLY A 2 1.30 0.10 -27.04
C GLY A 2 0.59 -0.42 -25.79
N GLU A 3 -0.62 0.04 -25.51
CA GLU A 3 -1.46 -0.57 -24.48
C GLU A 3 -1.70 -2.04 -24.86
N PHE A 4 -1.28 -2.97 -24.00
CA PHE A 4 -1.65 -4.35 -24.19
C PHE A 4 -3.18 -4.46 -24.11
N PRO A 5 -3.82 -5.17 -25.06
CA PRO A 5 -5.27 -5.31 -25.05
C PRO A 5 -5.71 -5.95 -23.73
N LYS A 6 -6.54 -5.23 -22.97
CA LYS A 6 -7.12 -5.75 -21.73
C LYS A 6 -7.96 -6.98 -22.06
N VAL A 7 -7.56 -8.13 -21.55
CA VAL A 7 -8.35 -9.37 -21.66
C VAL A 7 -9.65 -9.19 -20.87
N SER A 8 -10.78 -9.16 -21.58
CA SER A 8 -12.11 -9.09 -20.99
C SER A 8 -12.38 -10.28 -20.06
N TYR A 9 -13.12 -10.05 -18.99
CA TYR A 9 -13.57 -11.08 -18.06
C TYR A 9 -14.84 -10.61 -17.35
N GLU A 10 -15.65 -11.58 -16.91
CA GLU A 10 -16.81 -11.32 -16.08
C GLU A 10 -16.46 -11.57 -14.61
N PRO A 11 -16.70 -10.62 -13.70
CA PRO A 11 -16.55 -10.83 -12.27
C PRO A 11 -17.49 -11.92 -11.74
N SER A 12 -17.10 -12.64 -10.69
CA SER A 12 -17.91 -13.69 -10.06
C SER A 12 -19.33 -13.23 -9.76
N GLU A 13 -20.34 -13.95 -10.24
CA GLU A 13 -21.72 -13.64 -9.90
C GLU A 13 -22.06 -14.00 -8.46
N LYS A 14 -21.30 -14.88 -7.79
CA LYS A 14 -21.71 -15.51 -6.51
C LYS A 14 -21.22 -14.74 -5.29
N LYS A 15 -20.01 -14.18 -5.35
CA LYS A 15 -19.34 -13.54 -4.22
C LYS A 15 -18.71 -12.22 -4.65
N ARG A 16 -18.66 -11.27 -3.72
CA ARG A 16 -17.93 -10.01 -3.90
C ARG A 16 -16.48 -10.27 -4.27
N PHE A 17 -15.83 -11.15 -3.53
CA PHE A 17 -14.48 -11.65 -3.81
C PHE A 17 -14.50 -13.17 -3.99
N GLU A 18 -13.91 -13.64 -5.08
CA GLU A 18 -13.72 -15.05 -5.36
C GLU A 18 -12.43 -15.21 -6.15
N ILE A 19 -11.52 -16.06 -5.67
CA ILE A 19 -10.35 -16.44 -6.46
C ILE A 19 -10.72 -17.65 -7.29
N SER A 20 -10.45 -17.59 -8.60
CA SER A 20 -10.69 -18.70 -9.52
C SER A 20 -10.00 -19.99 -9.04
N LYS A 21 -10.55 -21.14 -9.43
CA LYS A 21 -10.03 -22.47 -9.08
C LYS A 21 -8.89 -22.94 -9.98
N ASP A 22 -8.61 -22.23 -11.07
CA ASP A 22 -7.50 -22.57 -11.97
C ASP A 22 -6.13 -22.49 -11.27
N GLU A 23 -5.18 -23.26 -11.80
CA GLU A 23 -3.84 -23.39 -11.20
C GLU A 23 -3.07 -22.07 -11.12
N TYR A 24 -3.19 -21.21 -12.13
CA TYR A 24 -2.44 -19.95 -12.20
C TYR A 24 -2.95 -18.93 -11.18
N SER A 25 -4.27 -18.80 -11.04
CA SER A 25 -4.88 -17.95 -10.02
C SER A 25 -4.51 -18.39 -8.60
N ARG A 26 -4.44 -19.70 -8.36
CA ARG A 26 -4.02 -20.27 -7.07
C ARG A 26 -2.54 -20.05 -6.80
N GLU A 27 -1.69 -20.28 -7.79
CA GLU A 27 -0.25 -20.04 -7.68
C GLU A 27 0.07 -18.57 -7.41
N ARG A 28 -0.62 -17.64 -8.09
CA ARG A 28 -0.49 -16.20 -7.84
C ARG A 28 -0.90 -15.82 -6.42
N LEU A 29 -2.06 -16.29 -5.97
CA LEU A 29 -2.52 -16.05 -4.60
C LEU A 29 -1.51 -16.57 -3.57
N GLU A 30 -1.00 -17.78 -3.76
CA GLU A 30 -0.04 -18.40 -2.85
C GLU A 30 1.29 -17.65 -2.83
N THR A 31 1.73 -17.15 -3.99
CA THR A 31 2.93 -16.31 -4.09
C THR A 31 2.76 -15.01 -3.31
N ILE A 32 1.59 -14.35 -3.40
CA ILE A 32 1.28 -13.13 -2.63
C ILE A 32 1.25 -13.41 -1.13
N LYS A 33 0.64 -14.52 -0.71
CA LYS A 33 0.62 -14.93 0.70
C LYS A 33 2.02 -15.21 1.23
N THR A 34 2.81 -16.00 0.51
CA THR A 34 4.20 -16.27 0.88
C THR A 34 5.02 -14.98 0.96
N PHE A 35 4.79 -14.05 0.03
CA PHE A 35 5.44 -12.74 0.07
C PHE A 35 5.02 -11.93 1.30
N TYR A 36 3.72 -11.84 1.57
CA TYR A 36 3.17 -11.20 2.77
C TYR A 36 3.73 -11.78 4.07
N GLU A 37 3.79 -13.11 4.21
CA GLU A 37 4.31 -13.78 5.41
C GLU A 37 5.81 -13.48 5.61
N LYS A 38 6.60 -13.53 4.54
CA LYS A 38 8.02 -13.18 4.58
C LYS A 38 8.23 -11.72 4.97
N MET A 39 7.42 -10.83 4.42
CA MET A 39 7.41 -9.41 4.73
C MET A 39 7.09 -9.20 6.21
N GLN A 40 5.96 -9.69 6.68
CA GLN A 40 5.55 -9.57 8.07
C GLN A 40 6.60 -10.13 9.04
N HIS A 41 7.20 -11.29 8.72
CA HIS A 41 8.27 -11.89 9.52
C HIS A 41 9.56 -11.06 9.51
N SER A 42 9.97 -10.53 8.35
CA SER A 42 11.25 -9.81 8.20
C SER A 42 11.22 -8.46 8.90
N PHE A 43 10.08 -7.78 8.85
CA PHE A 43 9.93 -6.45 9.43
C PHE A 43 9.47 -6.49 10.88
N GLY A 44 8.74 -7.53 11.28
CA GLY A 44 8.19 -7.64 12.64
C GLY A 44 7.18 -6.53 12.95
N ILE A 45 6.47 -6.04 11.94
CA ILE A 45 5.44 -5.00 12.03
C ILE A 45 4.10 -5.54 11.52
N PRO A 46 2.96 -5.06 12.04
CA PRO A 46 1.67 -5.29 11.43
C PRO A 46 1.64 -4.76 10.01
N MET A 47 1.21 -5.62 9.10
CA MET A 47 1.04 -5.30 7.69
C MET A 47 -0.32 -5.84 7.25
N GLY A 48 -0.95 -5.12 6.34
CA GLY A 48 -2.12 -5.57 5.61
C GLY A 48 -1.84 -5.66 4.11
N VAL A 49 -2.52 -6.57 3.43
CA VAL A 49 -2.50 -6.66 1.98
C VAL A 49 -3.92 -6.67 1.45
N ALA A 50 -4.21 -5.76 0.53
CA ALA A 50 -5.49 -5.71 -0.16
C ALA A 50 -5.31 -6.11 -1.63
N LEU A 51 -5.89 -7.25 -2.02
CA LEU A 51 -5.91 -7.72 -3.40
C LEU A 51 -7.11 -7.16 -4.16
N SER A 52 -6.88 -6.76 -5.40
CA SER A 52 -7.87 -6.11 -6.24
C SER A 52 -7.81 -6.59 -7.69
N GLY A 53 -8.45 -5.84 -8.58
CA GLY A 53 -8.44 -6.14 -10.00
C GLY A 53 -9.10 -7.47 -10.33
N SER A 54 -8.65 -8.08 -11.41
CA SER A 54 -9.30 -9.26 -11.98
C SER A 54 -9.10 -10.53 -11.16
N LEU A 55 -7.95 -10.68 -10.49
CA LEU A 55 -7.66 -11.86 -9.66
C LEU A 55 -8.61 -11.96 -8.47
N ALA A 56 -8.89 -10.85 -7.78
CA ALA A 56 -9.84 -10.81 -6.65
C ALA A 56 -11.30 -11.08 -7.05
N LYS A 57 -11.61 -10.95 -8.35
CA LYS A 57 -12.96 -11.02 -8.91
C LYS A 57 -13.25 -12.32 -9.65
N GLY A 58 -12.33 -13.28 -9.62
CA GLY A 58 -12.57 -14.64 -10.11
C GLY A 58 -12.28 -14.83 -11.59
N LYS A 59 -11.47 -13.95 -12.20
CA LYS A 59 -11.00 -14.16 -13.57
C LYS A 59 -10.27 -15.50 -13.68
N GLU A 60 -10.78 -16.36 -14.55
CA GLU A 60 -10.11 -17.61 -14.89
C GLU A 60 -8.89 -17.33 -15.77
N LEU A 61 -7.75 -17.91 -15.40
CA LEU A 61 -6.51 -17.81 -16.16
C LEU A 61 -6.21 -19.14 -16.83
N ASP A 62 -5.77 -19.05 -18.08
CA ASP A 62 -5.16 -20.13 -18.86
C ASP A 62 -3.72 -19.73 -19.22
N ALA A 63 -3.03 -20.60 -19.96
CA ALA A 63 -1.62 -20.38 -20.31
C ALA A 63 -1.38 -19.08 -21.10
N GLU A 64 -2.36 -18.61 -21.87
CA GLU A 64 -2.27 -17.35 -22.64
C GLU A 64 -2.64 -16.16 -21.76
N LYS A 65 -3.78 -16.24 -21.05
CA LYS A 65 -4.30 -15.15 -20.23
C LYS A 65 -3.43 -14.85 -19.03
N LYS A 66 -2.70 -15.82 -18.48
CA LYS A 66 -1.79 -15.57 -17.36
C LYS A 66 -0.73 -14.55 -17.77
N ASP A 67 -0.17 -14.68 -18.97
CA ASP A 67 0.88 -13.78 -19.44
C ASP A 67 0.28 -12.42 -19.82
N ALA A 68 -0.97 -12.37 -20.26
CA ALA A 68 -1.65 -11.10 -20.55
C ALA A 68 -2.26 -10.40 -19.32
N SER A 69 -2.24 -11.01 -18.13
CA SER A 69 -2.91 -10.48 -16.93
C SER A 69 -1.92 -10.07 -15.85
N ASP A 70 -2.03 -8.84 -15.39
CA ASP A 70 -1.36 -8.30 -14.21
C ASP A 70 -2.05 -8.74 -12.91
N VAL A 71 -1.39 -8.46 -11.80
CA VAL A 71 -1.90 -8.65 -10.44
C VAL A 71 -1.84 -7.32 -9.70
N ASP A 72 -3.00 -6.84 -9.25
CA ASP A 72 -3.14 -5.57 -8.53
C ASP A 72 -3.30 -5.81 -7.03
N PHE A 73 -2.30 -5.49 -6.22
CA PHE A 73 -2.42 -5.49 -4.77
C PHE A 73 -1.78 -4.25 -4.13
N THR A 74 -2.21 -3.96 -2.91
CA THR A 74 -1.69 -2.86 -2.10
C THR A 74 -1.16 -3.41 -0.78
N PHE A 75 0.05 -3.00 -0.40
CA PHE A 75 0.56 -3.19 0.95
C PHE A 75 0.17 -2.01 1.83
N TYR A 76 -0.28 -2.31 3.03
CA TYR A 76 -0.56 -1.34 4.09
C TYR A 76 0.36 -1.61 5.25
N ILE A 77 1.00 -0.57 5.73
CA ILE A 77 2.00 -0.68 6.80
C ILE A 77 1.69 0.39 7.82
N ASP A 78 1.63 -0.04 9.08
CA ASP A 78 1.61 0.90 10.20
C ASP A 78 2.92 1.66 10.24
N PHE A 79 2.89 2.92 9.82
CA PHE A 79 4.12 3.69 9.66
C PHE A 79 4.74 4.08 11.01
N ASP A 80 3.95 4.22 12.07
CA ASP A 80 4.45 4.53 13.40
C ASP A 80 5.15 3.32 14.01
N GLU A 81 4.52 2.15 13.91
CA GLU A 81 5.15 0.92 14.37
C GLU A 81 6.38 0.56 13.52
N TYR A 82 6.32 0.82 12.21
CA TYR A 82 7.49 0.72 11.34
C TYR A 82 8.63 1.61 11.81
N LYS A 83 8.40 2.89 12.07
CA LYS A 83 9.44 3.81 12.58
C LYS A 83 10.04 3.31 13.88
N GLN A 84 9.21 2.87 14.81
CA GLN A 84 9.68 2.33 16.08
C GLN A 84 10.55 1.09 15.88
N LYS A 85 10.06 0.11 15.10
CA LYS A 85 10.81 -1.12 14.80
C LYS A 85 12.05 -0.87 13.98
N TYR A 86 12.03 0.10 13.09
CA TYR A 86 13.18 0.54 12.31
C TYR A 86 14.30 1.02 13.24
N ILE A 87 13.98 1.89 14.20
CA ILE A 87 14.94 2.37 15.21
C ILE A 87 15.48 1.20 16.05
N GLU A 88 14.60 0.28 16.48
CA GLU A 88 14.99 -0.92 17.23
C GLU A 88 15.91 -1.85 16.40
N ASN A 89 15.66 -1.96 15.09
CA ASN A 89 16.37 -2.87 14.17
C ASN A 89 17.65 -2.27 13.58
N LEU A 90 17.77 -0.95 13.48
CA LEU A 90 18.99 -0.26 13.09
C LEU A 90 20.18 -0.75 13.94
N GLY A 91 20.00 -1.08 15.22
CA GLY A 91 21.07 -1.63 16.06
C GLY A 91 21.25 -3.14 16.03
N ARG A 92 20.41 -3.89 15.32
CA ARG A 92 20.38 -5.36 15.40
C ARG A 92 20.64 -6.06 14.08
N ASN A 93 20.26 -5.46 12.95
CA ASN A 93 20.34 -6.10 11.65
C ASN A 93 21.49 -5.52 10.81
N LYS A 94 22.58 -6.29 10.69
CA LYS A 94 23.77 -5.89 9.92
C LYS A 94 23.45 -5.64 8.45
N ASP A 95 22.57 -6.44 7.85
CA ASP A 95 22.19 -6.31 6.44
C ASP A 95 21.38 -5.03 6.21
N PHE A 96 20.54 -4.66 7.19
CA PHE A 96 19.79 -3.40 7.17
C PHE A 96 20.72 -2.18 7.22
N LEU A 97 21.72 -2.22 8.10
CA LEU A 97 22.73 -1.15 8.20
C LEU A 97 23.61 -1.03 6.96
N ASP A 98 24.02 -2.16 6.36
CA ASP A 98 24.79 -2.15 5.12
C ASP A 98 23.97 -1.60 3.94
N PHE A 99 22.65 -1.82 3.92
CA PHE A 99 21.75 -1.19 2.96
C PHE A 99 21.66 0.33 3.16
N GLU A 100 21.37 0.80 4.37
CA GLU A 100 21.26 2.24 4.65
C GLU A 100 22.57 2.98 4.34
N SER A 101 23.71 2.38 4.67
CA SER A 101 25.02 2.93 4.31
C SER A 101 25.17 3.14 2.79
N ARG A 102 24.81 2.14 1.97
CA ARG A 102 24.87 2.23 0.50
C ARG A 102 23.84 3.20 -0.09
N ARG A 103 22.64 3.26 0.48
CA ARG A 103 21.62 4.23 0.06
C ARG A 103 22.12 5.65 0.32
N LEU A 104 22.71 5.87 1.49
CA LEU A 104 23.12 7.18 1.94
C LEU A 104 24.41 7.66 1.26
N ASP A 105 25.23 6.75 0.72
CA ASP A 105 26.28 7.10 -0.25
C ASP A 105 25.74 7.82 -1.49
N GLY A 106 24.49 7.57 -1.89
CA GLY A 106 23.84 8.22 -3.02
C GLY A 106 23.12 9.54 -2.69
N VAL A 107 22.74 9.77 -1.41
CA VAL A 107 21.85 10.87 -0.99
C VAL A 107 22.55 11.90 -0.09
N CYS A 108 23.55 11.49 0.70
CA CYS A 108 24.30 12.40 1.57
C CYS A 108 25.35 13.18 0.78
N HIS A 109 24.98 14.35 0.25
CA HIS A 109 25.95 15.27 -0.35
C HIS A 109 26.81 16.01 0.70
N ASN A 110 26.42 16.00 1.99
CA ASN A 110 27.17 16.63 3.07
C ASN A 110 27.99 15.62 3.88
N SER A 111 29.30 15.84 3.93
CA SER A 111 30.27 15.03 4.69
C SER A 111 30.00 14.98 6.21
N SER A 112 29.40 16.02 6.80
CA SER A 112 29.11 16.04 8.25
C SER A 112 27.96 15.11 8.62
N ASP A 113 26.88 15.12 7.85
CA ASP A 113 25.73 14.23 8.05
C ASP A 113 26.11 12.76 7.90
N ARG A 114 26.96 12.47 6.90
CA ARG A 114 27.47 11.12 6.67
C ARG A 114 28.28 10.64 7.87
N LYS A 115 29.19 11.48 8.38
CA LYS A 115 29.99 11.14 9.55
C LYS A 115 29.11 10.89 10.79
N LEU A 116 28.15 11.77 11.06
CA LEU A 116 27.25 11.63 12.21
C LEU A 116 26.40 10.35 12.11
N LEU A 117 25.92 10.02 10.91
CA LEU A 117 25.23 8.77 10.64
C LEU A 117 26.12 7.55 10.85
N ASP A 118 27.32 7.53 10.25
CA ASP A 118 28.26 6.41 10.35
C ASP A 118 28.64 6.15 11.83
N GLU A 119 28.86 7.23 12.59
CA GLU A 119 29.09 7.17 14.05
C GLU A 119 27.88 6.62 14.80
N SER A 120 26.67 7.10 14.49
CA SER A 120 25.42 6.62 15.10
C SER A 120 25.19 5.14 14.81
N VAL A 121 25.38 4.72 13.56
CA VAL A 121 25.26 3.33 13.12
C VAL A 121 26.30 2.45 13.82
N GLN A 122 27.54 2.91 13.94
CA GLN A 122 28.59 2.16 14.62
C GLN A 122 28.31 1.98 16.12
N LYS A 123 27.80 3.02 16.80
CA LYS A 123 27.34 2.93 18.19
C LYS A 123 26.21 1.90 18.34
N LEU A 124 25.21 1.97 17.47
CA LEU A 124 24.11 1.01 17.46
C LEU A 124 24.60 -0.44 17.25
N ARG A 125 25.57 -0.68 16.34
CA ARG A 125 26.23 -1.99 16.16
C ARG A 125 26.91 -2.49 17.44
N ASN A 126 27.53 -1.58 18.18
CA ASN A 126 28.22 -1.88 19.42
C ASN A 126 27.27 -1.96 20.64
N LYS A 127 25.96 -1.74 20.45
CA LYS A 127 24.96 -1.61 21.52
C LYS A 127 25.27 -0.47 22.50
N GLU A 128 25.88 0.60 22.00
CA GLU A 128 26.12 1.83 22.74
C GLU A 128 24.89 2.75 22.63
N ASP A 129 24.64 3.54 23.67
CA ASP A 129 23.57 4.54 23.66
C ASP A 129 23.90 5.69 22.70
N LEU A 130 22.90 6.10 21.91
CA LEU A 130 22.98 7.30 21.10
C LEU A 130 22.85 8.55 21.97
N SER A 131 23.60 9.59 21.62
CA SER A 131 23.43 10.94 22.17
C SER A 131 22.05 11.51 21.78
N LEU A 132 21.63 12.58 22.46
CA LEU A 132 20.38 13.26 22.12
C LEU A 132 20.42 13.79 20.66
N ASP A 133 21.52 14.42 20.27
CA ASP A 133 21.71 14.94 18.91
C ASP A 133 21.68 13.84 17.84
N GLU A 134 22.23 12.67 18.13
CA GLU A 134 22.20 11.51 17.23
C GLU A 134 20.78 10.94 17.08
N LYS A 135 20.02 10.89 18.19
CA LYS A 135 18.60 10.48 18.16
C LYS A 135 17.77 11.47 17.36
N GLU A 136 17.89 12.77 17.64
CA GLU A 136 17.20 13.83 16.91
C GLU A 136 17.57 13.83 15.42
N PHE A 137 18.84 13.60 15.09
CA PHE A 137 19.29 13.47 13.71
C PHE A 137 18.65 12.27 13.00
N LEU A 138 18.65 11.09 13.61
CA LEU A 138 18.01 9.90 13.06
C LEU A 138 16.49 10.06 12.94
N GLU A 139 15.83 10.66 13.94
CA GLU A 139 14.41 10.96 13.91
C GLU A 139 14.06 11.93 12.80
N LYS A 140 14.82 13.02 12.64
CA LYS A 140 14.63 13.97 11.54
C LYS A 140 14.86 13.32 10.18
N ARG A 141 15.83 12.41 10.07
CA ARG A 141 16.05 11.59 8.87
C ARG A 141 14.89 10.63 8.61
N LEU A 142 14.29 10.05 9.64
CA LEU A 142 13.10 9.19 9.55
C LEU A 142 11.82 9.96 9.24
N GLN A 143 11.72 11.21 9.68
CA GLN A 143 10.66 12.13 9.29
C GLN A 143 10.80 12.53 7.81
N ASN A 144 12.04 12.66 7.33
CA ASN A 144 12.34 12.88 5.92
C ASN A 144 12.42 11.59 5.09
N PHE A 145 12.28 10.41 5.74
CA PHE A 145 12.17 9.12 5.07
C PHE A 145 10.78 9.06 4.46
N ASN A 146 10.71 9.56 3.22
CA ASN A 146 9.47 9.56 2.48
C ASN A 146 9.11 8.15 2.03
N MET A 147 7.85 7.97 1.65
CA MET A 147 7.33 6.66 1.31
C MET A 147 7.95 6.08 0.03
N ASP A 148 8.51 6.93 -0.83
CA ASP A 148 9.29 6.52 -1.99
C ASP A 148 10.58 5.80 -1.60
N GLN A 149 11.25 6.20 -0.50
CA GLN A 149 12.45 5.53 0.01
C GLN A 149 12.11 4.18 0.66
N PHE A 150 10.94 4.07 1.31
CA PHE A 150 10.43 2.80 1.81
C PHE A 150 10.06 1.85 0.67
N LEU A 151 9.35 2.35 -0.35
CA LEU A 151 9.03 1.63 -1.58
C LEU A 151 10.29 1.17 -2.31
N PHE A 152 11.30 2.02 -2.41
CA PHE A 152 12.61 1.66 -2.93
C PHE A 152 13.28 0.57 -2.07
N PHE A 153 13.19 0.65 -0.74
CA PHE A 153 13.69 -0.41 0.14
C PHE A 153 12.99 -1.75 -0.12
N LEU A 154 11.66 -1.77 -0.23
CA LEU A 154 10.91 -2.99 -0.57
C LEU A 154 11.30 -3.55 -1.92
N THR A 155 11.50 -2.66 -2.89
CA THR A 155 11.86 -3.01 -4.26
C THR A 155 13.29 -3.55 -4.35
N VAL A 156 14.26 -2.90 -3.69
CA VAL A 156 15.69 -3.26 -3.69
C VAL A 156 16.00 -4.45 -2.78
N TRP A 157 15.43 -4.51 -1.57
CA TRP A 157 15.66 -5.61 -0.63
C TRP A 157 15.16 -6.96 -1.17
N HIS A 158 14.12 -6.93 -1.99
CA HIS A 158 13.59 -8.13 -2.65
C HIS A 158 14.01 -8.29 -4.11
N GLY A 159 14.93 -7.46 -4.62
CA GLY A 159 15.47 -7.53 -5.97
C GLY A 159 14.41 -7.44 -7.08
N TYR A 160 13.35 -6.67 -6.84
CA TYR A 160 12.29 -6.41 -7.79
C TYR A 160 12.65 -5.23 -8.68
N ALA A 161 12.20 -5.34 -9.94
CA ALA A 161 12.32 -4.38 -11.03
C ALA A 161 13.72 -4.19 -11.62
N ASP A 162 13.99 -4.93 -12.69
CA ASP A 162 14.77 -4.37 -13.79
C ASP A 162 13.92 -3.25 -14.41
N PHE A 163 14.14 -2.01 -13.97
CA PHE A 163 13.47 -0.82 -14.50
C PHE A 163 14.10 -0.34 -15.81
N SER A 164 14.79 -1.20 -16.57
CA SER A 164 15.44 -0.81 -17.82
C SER A 164 14.48 -0.25 -18.86
N ASP A 165 13.16 -0.50 -18.74
CA ASP A 165 12.16 -0.11 -19.74
C ASP A 165 11.07 0.87 -19.24
N SER A 166 11.05 1.31 -17.98
CA SER A 166 10.09 2.34 -17.55
C SER A 166 10.72 3.75 -17.63
N GLU A 167 10.68 4.35 -18.83
CA GLU A 167 10.82 5.80 -18.95
C GLU A 167 9.66 6.47 -18.21
N GLY A 168 9.89 6.85 -16.95
CA GLY A 168 8.87 7.48 -16.10
C GLY A 168 9.31 7.82 -14.67
N ILE A 169 10.39 7.23 -14.16
CA ILE A 169 11.04 7.68 -12.93
C ILE A 169 12.43 8.19 -13.32
N SER A 170 12.55 9.49 -13.57
CA SER A 170 13.83 10.12 -13.91
C SER A 170 14.71 10.21 -12.67
N GLN A 171 15.39 9.12 -12.33
CA GLN A 171 16.68 9.13 -11.61
C GLN A 171 17.39 7.81 -11.92
N ASP A 172 18.41 7.90 -12.78
CA ASP A 172 19.30 6.81 -13.17
C ASP A 172 19.99 6.18 -11.95
N PHE A 173 19.47 5.05 -11.49
CA PHE A 173 20.16 4.17 -10.55
C PHE A 173 20.34 2.80 -11.19
N SER A 174 21.43 2.63 -11.94
CA SER A 174 21.83 1.31 -12.45
C SER A 174 22.60 0.55 -11.37
N PHE A 175 22.05 -0.57 -10.88
CA PHE A 175 22.72 -1.45 -9.92
C PHE A 175 22.91 -2.85 -10.51
N ARG A 176 24.17 -3.26 -10.76
CA ARG A 176 24.52 -4.63 -11.17
C ARG A 176 24.94 -5.44 -9.95
N GLY A 177 23.97 -6.00 -9.22
CA GLY A 177 24.21 -6.95 -8.13
C GLY A 177 23.51 -8.27 -8.39
N LYS A 178 24.23 -9.41 -8.32
CA LYS A 178 23.62 -10.74 -8.38
C LYS A 178 22.85 -10.99 -7.07
N SER A 179 21.52 -11.07 -7.14
CA SER A 179 20.70 -11.46 -6.00
C SER A 179 20.96 -12.93 -5.59
N ARG A 180 20.96 -13.20 -4.29
CA ARG A 180 21.07 -14.55 -3.70
C ARG A 180 19.72 -15.26 -3.51
N TYR A 181 18.61 -14.65 -3.91
CA TYR A 181 17.26 -15.23 -3.74
C TYR A 181 16.66 -15.65 -5.09
N PRO A 182 15.83 -16.72 -5.14
CA PRO A 182 15.23 -17.23 -6.38
C PRO A 182 14.08 -16.32 -6.85
N ILE A 183 14.43 -15.17 -7.42
CA ILE A 183 13.53 -14.06 -7.81
C ILE A 183 12.95 -14.23 -9.21
N GLU A 184 13.68 -14.88 -10.13
CA GLU A 184 13.22 -15.14 -11.52
C GLU A 184 11.87 -15.85 -11.55
N ARG A 185 11.56 -16.65 -10.52
CA ARG A 185 10.30 -17.38 -10.40
C ARG A 185 9.10 -16.48 -10.08
N MET A 186 9.25 -15.42 -9.27
CA MET A 186 8.10 -14.60 -8.87
C MET A 186 7.67 -13.61 -9.96
N ASN A 187 8.60 -13.02 -10.71
CA ASN A 187 8.27 -12.11 -11.82
C ASN A 187 7.56 -12.82 -12.96
N HIS A 188 7.98 -14.05 -13.29
CA HIS A 188 7.29 -14.87 -14.30
C HIS A 188 5.86 -15.20 -13.88
N LEU A 189 5.60 -15.38 -12.58
CA LEU A 189 4.29 -15.81 -12.09
C LEU A 189 3.30 -14.67 -11.90
N LEU A 190 3.76 -13.55 -11.34
CA LEU A 190 2.87 -12.48 -10.91
C LEU A 190 2.67 -11.37 -11.95
N ARG A 191 3.60 -11.14 -12.89
CA ARG A 191 3.58 -9.95 -13.77
C ARG A 191 3.08 -8.71 -13.03
N ILE A 192 3.78 -8.37 -11.95
CA ILE A 192 3.37 -7.25 -11.11
C ILE A 192 3.59 -5.98 -11.92
N LYS A 193 2.50 -5.30 -12.30
CA LYS A 193 2.58 -4.04 -13.01
C LYS A 193 3.04 -2.93 -12.08
N ASP A 194 2.42 -2.85 -10.91
CA ASP A 194 2.72 -1.87 -9.87
C ASP A 194 2.58 -2.51 -8.48
N VAL A 195 3.66 -2.54 -7.68
CA VAL A 195 3.54 -2.77 -6.23
C VAL A 195 3.22 -1.42 -5.61
N GLN A 196 2.02 -1.28 -5.05
CA GLN A 196 1.63 -0.05 -4.37
C GLN A 196 1.71 -0.25 -2.87
N VAL A 197 2.41 0.65 -2.19
CA VAL A 197 2.52 0.66 -0.73
C VAL A 197 1.88 1.92 -0.23
N TRP A 198 0.96 1.77 0.71
CA TRP A 198 0.24 2.86 1.32
C TRP A 198 0.60 2.93 2.80
N PRO A 199 1.18 4.05 3.24
CA PRO A 199 1.37 4.27 4.66
C PRO A 199 -0.02 4.43 5.26
N ILE A 200 -0.29 3.71 6.33
CA ILE A 200 -1.50 3.89 7.12
C ILE A 200 -1.09 4.08 8.56
N GLN A 201 -1.70 5.05 9.21
CA GLN A 201 -1.50 5.29 10.64
C GLN A 201 -2.86 5.36 11.32
N PHE A 202 -2.87 5.17 12.63
CA PHE A 202 -4.05 5.52 13.43
C PHE A 202 -4.05 7.01 13.80
N GLU A 203 -2.87 7.63 13.90
CA GLU A 203 -2.69 9.04 14.25
C GLU A 203 -1.69 9.75 13.30
N GLY A 204 -1.67 11.08 13.27
CA GLY A 204 -0.80 11.85 12.38
C GLY A 204 -1.32 12.06 10.95
N GLU A 205 -0.46 12.59 10.06
CA GLU A 205 -0.85 13.08 8.72
C GLU A 205 -1.37 11.98 7.78
N PHE A 206 -0.85 10.76 7.88
CA PHE A 206 -1.30 9.61 7.10
C PHE A 206 -2.35 8.78 7.86
N SER A 207 -2.90 9.33 8.95
CA SER A 207 -3.94 8.64 9.69
C SER A 207 -5.21 8.47 8.90
N ILE A 208 -5.96 7.44 9.25
CA ILE A 208 -7.33 7.25 8.77
C ILE A 208 -8.16 8.51 9.05
N LYS A 209 -8.02 9.12 10.22
CA LYS A 209 -8.67 10.38 10.57
C LYS A 209 -8.29 11.51 9.62
N SER A 210 -7.01 11.70 9.34
CA SER A 210 -6.54 12.71 8.39
C SER A 210 -7.01 12.46 6.96
N GLN A 211 -7.13 11.20 6.53
CA GLN A 211 -7.74 10.85 5.24
C GLN A 211 -9.22 11.23 5.19
N VAL A 212 -9.99 10.94 6.24
CA VAL A 212 -11.39 11.33 6.37
C VAL A 212 -11.54 12.86 6.29
N GLU A 213 -10.71 13.60 7.03
CA GLU A 213 -10.69 15.06 7.01
C GLU A 213 -10.31 15.63 5.63
N ARG A 214 -9.37 15.01 4.90
CA ARG A 214 -9.02 15.42 3.53
C ARG A 214 -10.20 15.25 2.58
N VAL A 215 -10.85 14.09 2.60
CA VAL A 215 -12.04 13.82 1.76
C VAL A 215 -13.17 14.80 2.09
N LYS A 216 -13.40 15.07 3.38
CA LYS A 216 -14.38 16.06 3.82
C LYS A 216 -14.08 17.45 3.25
N LYS A 217 -12.87 17.97 3.48
CA LYS A 217 -12.44 19.30 3.01
C LYS A 217 -12.53 19.43 1.49
N LEU A 218 -12.04 18.43 0.75
CA LEU A 218 -12.11 18.43 -0.71
C LEU A 218 -13.56 18.45 -1.20
N ARG A 219 -14.46 17.70 -0.56
CA ARG A 219 -15.89 17.67 -0.90
C ARG A 219 -16.57 19.01 -0.63
N GLU A 220 -16.30 19.64 0.51
CA GLU A 220 -16.87 20.94 0.86
C GLU A 220 -16.41 22.02 -0.12
N ASN A 221 -15.13 22.00 -0.49
CA ASN A 221 -14.54 23.04 -1.33
C ASN A 221 -14.93 22.92 -2.81
N ILE A 222 -15.28 21.73 -3.34
CA ILE A 222 -15.56 21.54 -4.78
C ILE A 222 -16.66 22.48 -5.32
N GLY A 223 -17.63 22.87 -4.49
CA GLY A 223 -18.68 23.80 -4.90
C GLY A 223 -18.21 25.24 -5.11
N ASP A 224 -17.11 25.61 -4.45
CA ASP A 224 -16.55 26.97 -4.43
C ASP A 224 -15.36 27.16 -5.38
N VAL A 225 -14.94 26.09 -6.07
CA VAL A 225 -13.83 26.12 -7.03
C VAL A 225 -14.29 26.68 -8.38
N GLU A 226 -13.48 27.54 -9.00
CA GLU A 226 -13.71 28.04 -10.36
C GLU A 226 -13.88 26.88 -11.37
N ASP A 227 -14.70 27.06 -12.40
CA ASP A 227 -15.02 25.99 -13.37
C ASP A 227 -13.76 25.39 -14.03
N ASN A 228 -12.73 26.19 -14.26
CA ASN A 228 -11.43 25.77 -14.83
C ASN A 228 -10.58 24.92 -13.87
N GLN A 229 -10.87 24.92 -12.57
CA GLN A 229 -10.17 24.18 -11.52
C GLN A 229 -11.00 23.00 -10.99
N ARG A 230 -12.29 22.95 -11.34
CA ARG A 230 -13.23 21.94 -10.87
C ARG A 230 -12.83 20.52 -11.27
N GLU A 231 -12.37 20.31 -12.50
CA GLU A 231 -11.92 18.99 -12.98
C GLU A 231 -10.75 18.48 -12.14
N TYR A 232 -9.77 19.35 -11.84
CA TYR A 232 -8.64 19.01 -10.99
C TYR A 232 -9.08 18.67 -9.56
N ALA A 233 -9.98 19.45 -8.97
CA ALA A 233 -10.50 19.20 -7.63
C ALA A 233 -11.28 17.87 -7.55
N VAL A 234 -12.09 17.56 -8.57
CA VAL A 234 -12.80 16.28 -8.69
C VAL A 234 -11.82 15.13 -8.84
N GLY A 235 -10.80 15.26 -9.69
CA GLY A 235 -9.76 14.24 -9.87
C GLY A 235 -9.00 13.95 -8.56
N ARG A 236 -8.65 15.00 -7.81
CA ARG A 236 -7.99 14.86 -6.50
C ARG A 236 -8.90 14.18 -5.48
N LEU A 237 -10.18 14.53 -5.46
CA LEU A 237 -11.16 13.88 -4.58
C LEU A 237 -11.32 12.39 -4.95
N ASP A 238 -11.38 12.04 -6.23
CA ASP A 238 -11.43 10.64 -6.67
C ASP A 238 -10.18 9.87 -6.24
N GLN A 239 -8.99 10.47 -6.32
CA GLN A 239 -7.75 9.85 -5.83
C GLN A 239 -7.78 9.55 -4.32
N GLU A 240 -8.21 10.50 -3.49
CA GLU A 240 -8.32 10.29 -2.04
C GLU A 240 -9.39 9.24 -1.70
N ARG A 241 -10.56 9.33 -2.34
CA ARG A 241 -11.64 8.32 -2.21
C ARG A 241 -11.14 6.94 -2.57
N TYR A 242 -10.41 6.84 -3.68
CA TYR A 242 -9.83 5.61 -4.15
C TYR A 242 -8.83 5.07 -3.13
N GLY A 243 -7.89 5.87 -2.65
CA GLY A 243 -6.92 5.47 -1.61
C GLY A 243 -7.58 4.80 -0.41
N ILE A 244 -8.69 5.37 0.08
CA ILE A 244 -9.47 4.82 1.18
C ILE A 244 -10.24 3.56 0.77
N ALA A 245 -10.95 3.58 -0.37
CA ALA A 245 -11.78 2.46 -0.82
C ALA A 245 -11.00 1.14 -0.90
N ARG A 246 -9.70 1.23 -1.23
CA ARG A 246 -8.80 0.08 -1.34
C ARG A 246 -8.64 -0.72 -0.05
N ILE A 247 -8.81 -0.10 1.11
CA ILE A 247 -8.72 -0.84 2.38
C ILE A 247 -9.84 -1.88 2.50
N PHE A 248 -10.94 -1.71 1.76
CA PHE A 248 -12.12 -2.57 1.77
C PHE A 248 -12.11 -3.69 0.72
N TRP A 249 -11.01 -3.85 -0.04
CA TRP A 249 -10.84 -4.93 -1.02
C TRP A 249 -10.53 -6.29 -0.38
N LEU A 250 -10.10 -7.29 -1.14
CA LEU A 250 -9.87 -8.63 -0.59
C LEU A 250 -8.66 -8.61 0.36
N ASP A 251 -8.90 -8.90 1.63
CA ASP A 251 -7.84 -8.98 2.65
C ASP A 251 -7.03 -10.27 2.52
N ILE A 252 -5.72 -10.14 2.30
CA ILE A 252 -4.78 -11.26 2.30
C ILE A 252 -4.04 -11.25 3.64
N GLY A 253 -4.20 -12.32 4.42
CA GLY A 253 -3.56 -12.49 5.72
C GLY A 253 -4.33 -11.91 6.91
N GLY A 254 -5.41 -11.15 6.68
CA GLY A 254 -6.29 -10.67 7.76
C GLY A 254 -5.84 -9.34 8.39
N GLY A 255 -4.73 -8.76 7.89
CA GLY A 255 -4.17 -7.51 8.42
C GLY A 255 -5.05 -6.28 8.15
N MET A 256 -5.97 -6.34 7.18
CA MET A 256 -6.82 -5.18 6.85
C MET A 256 -7.97 -4.96 7.84
N LYS A 257 -8.32 -5.97 8.65
CA LYS A 257 -9.44 -5.88 9.59
C LYS A 257 -9.33 -4.69 10.54
N LEU A 258 -8.16 -4.47 11.14
CA LEU A 258 -7.94 -3.39 12.12
C LEU A 258 -8.13 -2.01 11.47
N TYR A 259 -7.62 -1.81 10.26
CA TYR A 259 -7.74 -0.54 9.55
C TYR A 259 -9.18 -0.24 9.11
N ARG A 260 -9.93 -1.25 8.64
CA ARG A 260 -11.37 -1.11 8.36
C ARG A 260 -12.14 -0.73 9.61
N GLN A 261 -11.82 -1.36 10.74
CA GLN A 261 -12.48 -1.09 12.00
C GLN A 261 -12.19 0.33 12.51
N ALA A 262 -10.94 0.77 12.44
CA ALA A 262 -10.58 2.14 12.79
C ALA A 262 -11.29 3.15 11.88
N PHE A 263 -11.33 2.92 10.56
CA PHE A 263 -12.03 3.80 9.63
C PHE A 263 -13.50 4.00 9.98
N ILE A 264 -14.22 2.91 10.19
CA ILE A 264 -15.66 2.99 10.48
C ILE A 264 -15.90 3.58 11.88
N ARG A 265 -15.03 3.32 12.86
CA ARG A 265 -15.09 3.99 14.18
C ARG A 265 -14.92 5.50 14.05
N GLU A 266 -13.94 5.96 13.27
CA GLU A 266 -13.75 7.40 13.04
C GLU A 266 -14.99 8.04 12.43
N LEU A 267 -15.64 7.38 11.46
CA LEU A 267 -16.90 7.87 10.91
C LEU A 267 -18.05 7.89 11.91
N LEU A 268 -18.12 6.93 12.84
CA LEU A 268 -19.14 6.87 13.89
C LEU A 268 -18.95 7.94 14.98
N LEU A 269 -17.75 8.52 15.11
CA LEU A 269 -17.48 9.63 16.04
C LEU A 269 -17.95 10.98 15.51
N LEU A 270 -18.25 11.08 14.21
CA LEU A 270 -18.80 12.28 13.59
C LEU A 270 -20.30 12.43 13.86
N PRO A 271 -20.88 13.63 13.68
CA PRO A 271 -22.34 13.77 13.62
C PRO A 271 -22.94 12.76 12.64
N SER A 272 -24.03 12.08 13.03
CA SER A 272 -24.57 10.93 12.28
C SER A 272 -24.78 11.19 10.78
N GLU A 273 -25.28 12.36 10.41
CA GLU A 273 -25.48 12.74 9.01
C GLU A 273 -24.15 12.89 8.24
N GLU A 274 -23.11 13.39 8.91
CA GLU A 274 -21.80 13.61 8.32
C GLU A 274 -21.04 12.29 8.12
N GLY A 275 -21.02 11.43 9.13
CA GLY A 275 -20.45 10.08 9.04
C GLY A 275 -21.11 9.27 7.92
N GLU A 276 -22.43 9.35 7.79
CA GLU A 276 -23.19 8.68 6.71
C GLU A 276 -22.81 9.24 5.33
N LYS A 277 -22.69 10.57 5.18
CA LYS A 277 -22.25 11.20 3.92
C LYS A 277 -20.85 10.74 3.50
N LEU A 278 -19.91 10.65 4.44
CA LEU A 278 -18.54 10.21 4.16
C LEU A 278 -18.47 8.71 3.87
N TRP A 279 -19.24 7.89 4.58
CA TRP A 279 -19.38 6.48 4.24
C TRP A 279 -19.89 6.28 2.82
N ASN A 280 -20.95 6.99 2.43
CA ASN A 280 -21.53 6.88 1.09
C ASN A 280 -20.52 7.20 -0.01
N VAL A 281 -19.67 8.21 0.21
CA VAL A 281 -18.59 8.58 -0.71
C VAL A 281 -17.59 7.43 -0.92
N VAL A 282 -17.17 6.77 0.16
CA VAL A 282 -16.22 5.65 0.08
C VAL A 282 -16.90 4.41 -0.50
N ASN A 283 -18.11 4.11 -0.06
CA ASN A 283 -18.90 2.98 -0.54
C ASN A 283 -19.18 3.08 -2.04
N GLU A 284 -19.53 4.27 -2.54
CA GLU A 284 -19.69 4.53 -3.97
C GLU A 284 -18.40 4.19 -4.74
N SER A 285 -17.24 4.64 -4.25
CA SER A 285 -15.94 4.31 -4.87
C SER A 285 -15.68 2.80 -4.87
N VAL A 286 -15.96 2.10 -3.76
CA VAL A 286 -15.88 0.63 -3.69
C VAL A 286 -16.77 -0.03 -4.74
N ARG A 287 -18.05 0.38 -4.85
CA ARG A 287 -19.04 -0.20 -5.76
C ARG A 287 -18.68 0.03 -7.23
N ILE A 288 -18.22 1.24 -7.58
CA ILE A 288 -17.74 1.58 -8.94
C ILE A 288 -16.49 0.76 -9.29
N ARG A 289 -15.47 0.75 -8.43
CA ARG A 289 -14.19 0.08 -8.76
C ARG A 289 -14.29 -1.44 -8.77
N GLU A 290 -15.19 -2.02 -7.96
CA GLU A 290 -15.39 -3.45 -7.93
C GLU A 290 -16.32 -3.94 -9.04
N ARG A 291 -17.40 -3.21 -9.36
CA ARG A 291 -18.49 -3.72 -10.21
C ARG A 291 -19.11 -2.67 -11.15
N ASP A 292 -18.56 -1.47 -11.24
CA ASP A 292 -19.15 -0.36 -12.01
C ASP A 292 -20.64 -0.14 -11.65
N ASN A 293 -20.96 -0.26 -10.35
CA ASN A 293 -22.33 -0.26 -9.81
C ASN A 293 -23.27 -1.37 -10.33
N ALA A 294 -22.81 -2.30 -11.18
CA ALA A 294 -23.56 -3.47 -11.63
C ALA A 294 -23.48 -4.62 -10.60
N ILE A 295 -24.04 -4.39 -9.40
CA ILE A 295 -24.01 -5.36 -8.30
C ILE A 295 -25.28 -6.22 -8.34
N PRO A 296 -25.16 -7.56 -8.44
CA PRO A 296 -26.31 -8.46 -8.37
C PRO A 296 -27.05 -8.33 -7.03
N GLU A 297 -28.39 -8.44 -7.07
CA GLU A 297 -29.24 -8.25 -5.89
C GLU A 297 -28.84 -9.13 -4.70
N HIS A 298 -28.52 -10.40 -4.94
CA HIS A 298 -28.12 -11.32 -3.87
C HIS A 298 -26.75 -10.99 -3.26
N MET A 299 -25.93 -10.16 -3.92
CA MET A 299 -24.66 -9.68 -3.39
C MET A 299 -24.76 -8.35 -2.65
N GLU A 300 -25.88 -7.63 -2.71
CA GLU A 300 -26.03 -6.31 -2.09
C GLU A 300 -25.67 -6.32 -0.60
N LYS A 301 -25.92 -7.42 0.10
CA LYS A 301 -25.56 -7.58 1.53
C LYS A 301 -24.04 -7.58 1.79
N GLN A 302 -23.21 -7.76 0.77
CA GLN A 302 -21.74 -7.71 0.84
C GLN A 302 -21.20 -6.28 0.58
N PHE A 303 -22.09 -5.33 0.27
CA PHE A 303 -21.82 -3.91 0.03
C PHE A 303 -22.69 -3.06 0.96
N PRO A 304 -22.27 -2.88 2.23
CA PRO A 304 -23.09 -2.19 3.23
C PRO A 304 -23.51 -0.79 2.74
N LYS A 305 -24.81 -0.51 2.74
CA LYS A 305 -25.36 0.73 2.16
C LYS A 305 -25.30 1.89 3.13
N THR A 306 -25.35 1.62 4.43
CA THR A 306 -25.30 2.63 5.49
C THR A 306 -24.07 2.45 6.37
N LEU A 307 -23.67 3.51 7.09
CA LEU A 307 -22.57 3.42 8.05
C LEU A 307 -22.85 2.38 9.13
N GLN A 308 -24.12 2.26 9.56
CA GLN A 308 -24.53 1.27 10.55
C GLN A 308 -24.45 -0.16 10.02
N GLU A 309 -24.81 -0.41 8.75
CA GLU A 309 -24.60 -1.70 8.10
C GLU A 309 -23.11 -2.01 7.97
N ALA A 310 -22.29 -1.02 7.65
CA ALA A 310 -20.84 -1.18 7.56
C ALA A 310 -20.23 -1.56 8.91
N ALA A 311 -20.65 -0.90 10.00
CA ALA A 311 -20.23 -1.25 11.36
C ALA A 311 -20.53 -2.72 11.70
N ARG A 312 -21.76 -3.19 11.39
CA ARG A 312 -22.14 -4.59 11.59
C ARG A 312 -21.30 -5.53 10.72
N TYR A 313 -21.15 -5.22 9.44
CA TYR A 313 -20.41 -6.05 8.49
C TYR A 313 -18.93 -6.19 8.88
N TYR A 314 -18.29 -5.11 9.34
CA TYR A 314 -16.89 -5.10 9.78
C TYR A 314 -16.69 -5.37 11.28
N SER A 315 -17.75 -5.81 11.98
CA SER A 315 -17.73 -6.25 13.39
C SER A 315 -17.25 -5.17 14.37
N ILE A 316 -17.94 -4.03 14.38
CA ILE A 316 -17.73 -2.88 15.29
C ILE A 316 -18.98 -2.68 16.12
#